data_AF-A0A268QWV7-F1
#
_entry.id   AF-A0A268QWV7-F1
#
_cell.length_a   1.000
_cell.length_b   1.000
_cell.length_c   1.000
_cell.angle_alpha   90.00
_cell.angle_beta   90.00
_cell.angle_gamma   90.00
#
_symmetry.space_group_name_H-M   'P 1'
#
loop_
_entity.id
_entity.type
_entity.pdbx_description
1 polymer ?
#
loop_
_entity_poly.entity_id
_entity_poly.type
_entity_poly.pdbx_seq_one_letter_code
_entity_poly.pdbx_strand_id
1 'polypeptide(L)' 'LHQDDRLAFEKQFNRLLKEKDSVDLVCRMIRQDGEERYIHHRADYFADEDGSPKIIATIQDITEKRRMEEK' A
#
# COMPACT_ATOMS: atom_id res chain seq x y z
N LEU A 1 2.90 -7.84 5.84
CA LEU A 1 3.34 -7.67 4.45
C LEU A 1 4.22 -8.86 4.08
N HIS A 2 4.03 -9.46 2.90
CA HIS A 2 4.84 -10.56 2.42
C HIS A 2 6.30 -10.13 2.22
N GLN A 3 7.26 -11.04 2.46
CA GLN A 3 8.69 -10.72 2.45
C GLN A 3 9.16 -10.20 1.08
N ASP A 4 8.75 -10.83 -0.01
CA ASP A 4 9.11 -10.42 -1.37
C ASP A 4 8.63 -9.00 -1.72
N ASP A 5 7.50 -8.59 -1.14
CA ASP A 5 6.87 -7.31 -1.49
C ASP A 5 7.45 -6.16 -0.63
N ARG A 6 8.26 -6.50 0.38
CA ARG A 6 8.81 -5.54 1.36
C ARG A 6 9.67 -4.48 0.71
N LEU A 7 10.60 -4.86 -0.18
CA LEU A 7 11.50 -3.91 -0.84
C LEU A 7 10.73 -2.93 -1.74
N ALA A 8 9.74 -3.43 -2.47
CA ALA A 8 8.91 -2.59 -3.34
C ALA A 8 8.06 -1.61 -2.53
N PHE A 9 7.44 -2.08 -1.45
CA PHE A 9 6.68 -1.24 -0.52
C PHE A 9 7.55 -0.18 0.13
N GLU A 10 8.71 -0.56 0.70
CA GLU A 10 9.64 0.37 1.33
C GLU A 10 10.14 1.43 0.36
N LYS A 11 10.40 1.08 -0.91
CA LYS A 11 10.77 2.05 -1.95
C LYS A 11 9.67 3.07 -2.19
N GLN A 12 8.43 2.62 -2.42
CA GLN A 12 7.31 3.54 -2.68
C GLN A 12 6.98 4.39 -1.46
N PHE A 13 7.00 3.81 -0.26
CA PHE A 13 6.74 4.54 0.98
C PHE A 13 7.83 5.56 1.30
N ASN A 14 9.09 5.27 0.98
CA ASN A 14 10.16 6.27 1.07
C ASN A 14 9.95 7.45 0.10
N ARG A 15 9.46 7.19 -1.12
CA ARG A 15 9.13 8.25 -2.08
C ARG A 15 7.96 9.11 -1.59
N LEU A 16 6.91 8.50 -1.06
CA LEU A 16 5.79 9.20 -0.41
C LEU A 16 6.28 10.21 0.64
N LEU A 17 7.17 9.77 1.54
CA LEU A 17 7.66 10.62 2.63
C LEU A 17 8.68 11.67 2.20
N LYS A 18 9.60 11.33 1.28
CA LYS A 18 10.71 12.21 0.89
C LYS A 18 10.36 13.13 -0.26
N GLU A 19 9.64 12.61 -1.25
CA GLU A 19 9.29 13.30 -2.48
C GLU A 19 7.89 13.93 -2.39
N LYS A 20 7.13 13.68 -1.31
CA LYS A 20 5.74 14.13 -1.13
C LYS A 20 4.84 13.68 -2.29
N ASP A 21 5.14 12.50 -2.82
CA ASP A 21 4.46 11.88 -3.96
C ASP A 21 3.25 11.06 -3.49
N SER A 22 2.70 10.24 -4.37
CA SER A 22 1.68 9.25 -4.10
C SER A 22 2.24 7.82 -4.17
N VAL A 23 1.50 6.90 -3.58
CA VAL A 23 1.71 5.46 -3.62
C VAL A 23 0.50 4.85 -4.29
N ASP A 24 0.73 3.99 -5.28
CA ASP A 24 -0.28 3.11 -5.85
C ASP A 24 0.42 1.77 -6.11
N LEU A 25 0.16 0.76 -5.26
CA LEU A 25 0.73 -0.57 -5.46
C LEU A 25 -0.24 -1.68 -5.05
N VAL A 26 -0.06 -2.85 -5.68
CA VAL A 26 -0.63 -4.11 -5.22
C VAL A 26 0.45 -4.91 -4.51
N CYS A 27 0.17 -5.38 -3.29
CA CYS A 27 1.07 -6.24 -2.53
C CYS A 27 0.29 -7.30 -1.74
N ARG A 28 1.00 -8.32 -1.26
CA ARG A 28 0.45 -9.37 -0.42
C ARG A 28 0.57 -9.00 1.05
N MET A 29 -0.56 -8.96 1.74
CA MET A 29 -0.64 -8.83 3.19
C MET A 29 -0.80 -10.22 3.80
N ILE A 30 0.03 -10.52 4.80
CA ILE A 30 -0.10 -11.72 5.63
C ILE A 30 -0.93 -11.33 6.84
N ARG A 31 -2.07 -12.00 7.05
CA ARG A 31 -2.94 -11.83 8.22
C ARG A 31 -2.37 -12.53 9.45
N GLN A 32 -2.95 -12.26 10.62
CA GLN A 32 -2.52 -12.87 11.89
C GLN A 32 -2.66 -14.40 11.90
N ASP A 33 -3.59 -14.94 11.11
CA ASP A 33 -3.82 -16.37 10.90
C ASP A 33 -2.89 -17.01 9.85
N GLY A 34 -2.01 -16.21 9.22
CA GLY A 34 -1.11 -16.65 8.17
C GLY A 34 -1.71 -16.61 6.76
N GLU A 35 -2.97 -16.21 6.58
CA GLU A 35 -3.57 -16.11 5.25
C GLU A 35 -2.91 -14.97 4.44
N GLU A 36 -2.48 -15.28 3.21
CA GLU A 36 -2.02 -14.29 2.25
C GLU A 36 -3.18 -13.69 1.46
N ARG A 37 -3.25 -12.36 1.44
CA ARG A 37 -4.26 -11.60 0.72
C ARG A 37 -3.63 -10.55 -0.17
N TYR A 38 -4.14 -10.39 -1.38
CA TYR A 38 -3.75 -9.28 -2.24
C TYR A 38 -4.50 -8.03 -1.80
N ILE A 39 -3.76 -6.98 -1.51
CA ILE A 39 -4.30 -5.65 -1.23
C ILE A 39 -3.84 -4.66 -2.30
N HIS A 40 -4.73 -3.75 -2.66
CA HIS A 40 -4.41 -2.54 -3.39
C HIS A 40 -4.26 -1.41 -2.37
N HIS A 41 -3.05 -0.89 -2.27
CA HIS A 41 -2.68 0.18 -1.35
C HIS A 41 -2.46 1.47 -2.14
N ARG A 42 -3.33 2.46 -1.91
CA ARG A 42 -3.14 3.82 -2.43
C ARG A 42 -2.91 4.78 -1.27
N ALA A 43 -1.90 5.64 -1.36
CA ALA A 43 -1.66 6.66 -0.35
C ALA A 43 -1.15 7.96 -0.96
N ASP A 44 -1.59 9.08 -0.41
CA ASP A 44 -1.22 10.41 -0.88
C ASP A 44 -0.68 11.24 0.28
N TYR A 45 0.39 12.00 0.02
CA TYR A 45 0.95 12.95 0.97
C TYR A 45 0.22 14.28 0.89
N PHE A 46 -0.07 14.86 2.05
CA PHE A 46 -0.62 16.20 2.21
C PHE A 46 0.16 16.97 3.28
N ALA A 47 0.11 18.29 3.20
CA ALA A 47 0.52 19.17 4.29
C ALA A 47 -0.72 19.87 4.84
N ASP A 48 -0.86 19.87 6.16
CA ASP A 48 -1.87 20.69 6.84
C ASP A 48 -1.55 22.19 6.74
N GLU A 49 -2.50 23.03 7.13
CA GLU A 49 -2.33 24.49 7.18
C GLU A 49 -1.15 24.93 8.08
N ASP A 50 -0.79 24.14 9.10
CA ASP A 50 0.35 24.38 9.98
C ASP A 50 1.69 23.85 9.42
N GLY A 51 1.66 23.23 8.23
CA GLY A 51 2.82 22.61 7.58
C GLY A 51 3.12 21.18 8.02
N SER A 52 2.31 20.59 8.91
CA SER A 52 2.49 19.22 9.38
C SER A 52 2.24 18.19 8.26
N PRO A 53 3.11 17.16 8.12
CA PRO A 53 2.91 16.10 7.13
C PRO A 53 1.72 15.21 7.52
N LYS A 54 0.78 15.03 6.60
CA LYS A 54 -0.31 14.04 6.69
C LYS A 54 -0.23 13.06 5.53
N ILE A 55 -0.69 11.84 5.77
CA ILE A 55 -0.87 10.82 4.73
C ILE A 55 -2.30 10.32 4.84
N ILE A 56 -3.00 10.28 3.71
CA ILE A 56 -4.27 9.60 3.59
C ILE A 56 -4.04 8.35 2.75
N ALA A 57 -4.44 7.19 3.26
CA ALA A 57 -4.28 5.93 2.57
C ALA A 57 -5.58 5.14 2.53
N THR A 58 -5.79 4.42 1.43
CA THR A 58 -6.83 3.42 1.29
C THR A 58 -6.19 2.06 1.07
N ILE A 59 -6.77 1.04 1.70
CA ILE A 59 -6.34 -0.35 1.58
C ILE A 59 -7.56 -1.15 1.19
N GLN A 60 -7.56 -1.64 -0.05
CA GLN A 60 -8.63 -2.49 -0.57
C GLN A 60 -8.14 -3.93 -0.66
N ASP A 61 -8.85 -4.87 -0.05
CA ASP A 61 -8.64 -6.29 -0.30
C ASP A 61 -9.17 -6.62 -1.71
N ILE A 62 -8.28 -7.06 -2.59
CA ILE A 62 -8.58 -7.42 -3.98
C ILE A 62 -8.38 -8.92 -4.23
N THR A 63 -8.26 -9.72 -3.17
CA THR A 63 -7.97 -11.16 -3.28
C THR A 63 -9.01 -11.88 -4.11
N GLU A 64 -10.30 -11.63 -3.85
CA GLU A 64 -11.39 -12.26 -4.61
C GLU A 64 -11.42 -11.80 -6.06
N LYS A 65 -11.21 -10.49 -6.29
CA LYS A 65 -11.16 -9.91 -7.64
C LYS A 65 -10.07 -10.58 -8.48
N ARG A 66 -8.85 -10.73 -7.94
CA ARG A 66 -7.75 -11.39 -8.66
C ARG A 66 -8.00 -12.87 -8.93
N ARG A 67 -8.60 -13.60 -7.97
CA ARG A 67 -8.98 -15.01 -8.16
C ARG A 67 -10.00 -15.21 -9.28
N MET A 68 -10.83 -14.20 -9.56
CA MET A 68 -11.78 -14.24 -10.68
C MET A 68 -11.12 -13.90 -12.02
N GLU A 69 -10.14 -13.00 -12.04
CA GLU A 69 -9.41 -12.60 -13.26
C GLU A 69 -8.40 -13.67 -13.73
N GLU A 70 -7.92 -14.54 -12.84
CA GLU A 70 -6.97 -15.63 -13.15
C GLU A 70 -7.67 -16.96 -13.54
N LYS A 71 -9.00 -16.95 -13.72
CA LYS A 71 -9.81 -18.09 -14.18
C LYS A 71 -10.25 -17.92 -15.63
#